data_AF-A0A6M1YEE3-F1
#
_entry.id   AF-A0A6M1YEE3-F1
#
_cell.length_a   1.000
_cell.length_b   1.000
_cell.length_c   1.000
_cell.angle_alpha   90.00
_cell.angle_beta   90.00
_cell.angle_gamma   90.00
#
_symmetry.space_group_name_H-M   'P 1'
#
loop_
_entity.id
_entity.type
_entity.pdbx_description
1 polymer ?
#
loop_
_entity_poly.entity_id
_entity_poly.type
_entity_poly.pdbx_seq_one_letter_code
_entity_poly.pdbx_strand_id
1 'polypeptide(L)'
;MEEIKKSRGLIQRLKKNDLGFKIILGIVFWICFATLCHFKQVRVQVFDLQSLSPKYLLSPVDFNFPDDEKTTYLRYDKTSKINYIYYIDEKKAKQSRSRFEKYLIDNPKWGVSVSYEKINDYADLFENILLKSRFSDARTIKLMKKNRIDVSNYLALNLENNKESSLPKGYFSILSKKLVAEVENISEETLNFIITYFKENNYSLRVDYLTQSKIKKIIEKNISQQYTHVNEGELIIAKNEKVTSRHIVMLQAMKVAISKKINLFEPSVILGNILYSFIFIFLMIFYLKIEQPEILGSLKQLSLICTILILTFVFAKIMEFVIFKSSGAFLEIIQYPIIVPF
;
A
#
# COMPACT_ATOMS: atom_id res chain seq x y z
N MET A 1 -4.58 -71.80 5.32
CA MET A 1 -5.63 -72.17 4.34
C MET A 1 -7.00 -71.58 4.70
N GLU A 2 -7.32 -71.34 5.98
CA GLU A 2 -8.57 -70.69 6.41
C GLU A 2 -8.69 -69.20 6.04
N GLU A 3 -7.60 -68.41 6.10
CA GLU A 3 -7.64 -66.99 5.74
C GLU A 3 -8.02 -66.73 4.27
N ILE A 4 -7.58 -67.61 3.36
CA ILE A 4 -7.91 -67.53 1.92
C ILE A 4 -9.40 -67.85 1.68
N LYS A 5 -10.01 -68.71 2.51
CA LYS A 5 -11.45 -69.01 2.44
C LYS A 5 -12.28 -67.84 2.96
N LYS A 6 -11.81 -67.14 4.00
CA LYS A 6 -12.47 -65.98 4.60
C LYS A 6 -12.45 -64.75 3.69
N SER A 7 -11.33 -64.50 2.98
CA SER A 7 -11.23 -63.39 2.02
C SER A 7 -12.16 -63.58 0.80
N ARG A 8 -12.29 -64.82 0.31
CA ARG A 8 -13.22 -65.14 -0.80
C ARG A 8 -14.69 -64.91 -0.43
N GLY A 9 -15.09 -65.17 0.81
CA GLY A 9 -16.45 -64.91 1.30
C GLY A 9 -16.81 -63.41 1.38
N LEU A 10 -15.86 -62.56 1.79
CA LEU A 10 -16.05 -61.10 1.81
C LEU A 10 -16.24 -60.53 0.40
N ILE A 11 -15.42 -60.98 -0.56
CA ILE A 11 -15.50 -60.54 -1.95
C ILE A 11 -16.84 -60.95 -2.60
N GLN A 12 -17.34 -62.16 -2.31
CA GLN A 12 -18.65 -62.59 -2.77
C GLN A 12 -19.80 -61.76 -2.18
N ARG A 13 -19.72 -61.38 -0.89
CA ARG A 13 -20.72 -60.48 -0.28
C ARG A 13 -20.70 -59.08 -0.88
N LEU A 14 -19.52 -58.55 -1.18
CA LEU A 14 -19.37 -57.23 -1.82
C LEU A 14 -19.92 -57.20 -3.26
N LYS A 15 -19.83 -58.33 -3.98
CA LYS A 15 -20.39 -58.47 -5.34
C LYS A 15 -21.91 -58.70 -5.35
N LYS A 16 -22.50 -59.11 -4.22
CA LYS A 16 -23.95 -59.29 -4.11
C LYS A 16 -24.63 -57.92 -3.96
N ASN A 17 -25.56 -57.59 -4.86
CA ASN A 17 -26.37 -56.35 -4.84
C ASN A 17 -25.56 -55.04 -4.94
N ASP A 18 -24.43 -55.06 -5.65
CA ASP A 18 -23.56 -53.90 -5.87
C ASP A 18 -23.10 -53.20 -4.57
N LEU A 19 -23.06 -53.94 -3.46
CA LEU A 19 -22.75 -53.40 -2.13
C LEU A 19 -21.40 -52.67 -2.12
N GLY A 20 -20.40 -53.21 -2.81
CA GLY A 20 -19.08 -52.59 -2.94
C GLY A 20 -19.13 -51.20 -3.57
N PHE A 21 -19.90 -51.01 -4.65
CA PHE A 21 -20.05 -49.71 -5.31
C PHE A 21 -20.79 -48.70 -4.43
N LYS A 22 -21.81 -49.15 -3.69
CA LYS A 22 -22.55 -48.29 -2.75
C LYS A 22 -21.66 -47.78 -1.62
N ILE A 23 -20.77 -48.63 -1.08
CA ILE A 23 -19.81 -48.25 -0.05
C ILE A 23 -18.80 -47.24 -0.60
N ILE A 24 -18.25 -47.48 -1.80
CA ILE A 24 -17.32 -46.54 -2.45
C ILE A 24 -18.00 -45.19 -2.66
N LEU A 25 -19.22 -45.18 -3.20
CA LEU A 25 -20.01 -43.97 -3.41
C LEU A 25 -20.24 -43.21 -2.09
N GLY A 26 -20.58 -43.92 -1.01
CA GLY A 26 -20.74 -43.34 0.31
C GLY A 26 -19.45 -42.72 0.86
N ILE A 27 -18.30 -43.36 0.65
CA ILE A 27 -16.99 -42.83 1.04
C ILE A 27 -16.65 -41.58 0.24
N VAL A 28 -16.87 -41.58 -1.09
CA VAL A 28 -16.65 -40.40 -1.94
C VAL A 28 -17.52 -39.24 -1.48
N PHE A 29 -18.81 -39.48 -1.28
CA PHE A 29 -19.74 -38.48 -0.76
C PHE A 29 -19.28 -37.95 0.61
N TRP A 30 -18.82 -38.83 1.50
CA TRP A 30 -18.29 -38.45 2.80
C TRP A 30 -17.07 -37.56 2.73
N ILE A 31 -16.10 -37.89 1.88
CA ILE A 31 -14.91 -37.06 1.69
C ILE A 31 -15.30 -35.69 1.13
N CYS A 32 -16.20 -35.62 0.15
CA CYS A 32 -16.71 -34.35 -0.39
C CYS A 32 -17.41 -33.51 0.69
N PHE A 33 -18.24 -34.13 1.52
CA PHE A 33 -18.93 -33.42 2.60
C PHE A 33 -17.97 -32.98 3.71
N ALA A 34 -17.05 -33.84 4.14
CA ALA A 34 -16.06 -33.54 5.16
C ALA A 34 -15.14 -32.39 4.73
N THR A 35 -14.68 -32.40 3.47
CA THR A 35 -13.88 -31.29 2.91
C THR A 35 -14.67 -29.98 2.87
N LEU A 36 -15.96 -30.02 2.50
CA LEU A 36 -16.83 -28.84 2.54
C LEU A 36 -16.98 -28.25 3.95
N CYS A 37 -17.17 -29.11 4.96
CA CYS A 37 -17.26 -28.70 6.37
C CYS A 37 -15.92 -28.14 6.89
N HIS A 38 -14.80 -28.75 6.48
CA HIS A 38 -13.47 -28.38 6.91
C HIS A 38 -13.07 -26.97 6.46
N PHE A 39 -13.33 -26.61 5.21
CA PHE A 39 -13.02 -25.28 4.66
C PHE A 39 -14.13 -24.26 4.94
N LYS A 40 -14.44 -24.06 6.23
CA LYS A 40 -15.37 -23.01 6.68
C LYS A 40 -14.64 -21.67 6.75
N GLN A 41 -15.15 -20.67 6.04
CA GLN A 41 -14.56 -19.34 6.09
C GLN A 41 -14.88 -18.63 7.41
N VAL A 42 -13.91 -17.84 7.90
CA VAL A 42 -14.11 -16.97 9.05
C VAL A 42 -15.13 -15.90 8.69
N ARG A 43 -16.25 -15.89 9.40
CA ARG A 43 -17.27 -14.86 9.29
C ARG A 43 -16.98 -13.78 10.32
N VAL A 44 -16.68 -12.58 9.84
CA VAL A 44 -16.66 -11.36 10.64
C VAL A 44 -17.89 -10.55 10.24
N GLN A 45 -18.51 -9.89 11.22
CA GLN A 45 -19.67 -9.05 10.96
C GLN A 45 -19.29 -7.93 9.99
N VAL A 46 -20.06 -7.81 8.92
CA VAL A 46 -19.90 -6.75 7.92
C VAL A 46 -20.79 -5.59 8.35
N PHE A 47 -20.24 -4.38 8.30
CA PHE A 47 -20.97 -3.15 8.59
C PHE A 47 -20.87 -2.25 7.37
N ASP A 48 -21.97 -1.57 7.05
CA ASP A 48 -22.00 -0.64 5.92
C ASP A 48 -21.32 0.66 6.30
N LEU A 49 -20.56 1.23 5.38
CA LEU A 49 -19.90 2.51 5.59
C LEU A 49 -20.96 3.57 5.93
N GLN A 50 -20.72 4.35 6.98
CA GLN A 50 -21.62 5.39 7.50
C GLN A 50 -22.90 4.89 8.21
N SER A 51 -23.13 3.58 8.31
CA SER A 51 -24.23 3.04 9.12
C SER A 51 -23.94 3.19 10.62
N LEU A 52 -24.99 3.14 11.45
CA LEU A 52 -24.85 3.09 12.91
C LEU A 52 -24.71 1.64 13.34
N SER A 53 -23.71 1.34 14.16
CA SER A 53 -23.50 -0.01 14.66
C SER A 53 -24.62 -0.43 15.63
N PRO A 54 -25.35 -1.54 15.39
CA PRO A 54 -26.39 -2.00 16.31
C PRO A 54 -25.84 -2.57 17.62
N LYS A 55 -24.54 -2.91 17.70
CA LYS A 55 -23.93 -3.64 18.83
C LYS A 55 -22.49 -3.17 19.09
N TYR A 56 -21.99 -3.48 20.28
CA TYR A 56 -20.56 -3.36 20.56
C TYR A 56 -19.79 -4.46 19.84
N LEU A 57 -18.65 -4.10 19.28
CA LEU A 57 -17.72 -5.03 18.67
C LEU A 57 -16.38 -4.94 19.39
N LEU A 58 -15.99 -6.03 20.04
CA LEU A 58 -14.68 -6.20 20.66
C LEU A 58 -13.79 -7.07 19.77
N SER A 59 -12.48 -6.84 19.82
CA SER A 59 -11.54 -7.71 19.13
C SER A 59 -11.41 -9.06 19.85
N PRO A 60 -11.55 -10.21 19.17
CA PRO A 60 -11.31 -11.52 19.77
C PRO A 60 -9.83 -11.97 19.69
N VAL A 61 -8.97 -11.20 19.01
CA VAL A 61 -7.56 -11.53 18.79
C VAL A 61 -6.70 -10.28 18.70
N ASP A 62 -5.41 -10.39 18.99
CA ASP A 62 -4.47 -9.31 18.70
C ASP A 62 -4.25 -9.17 17.18
N PHE A 63 -4.22 -7.95 16.67
CA PHE A 63 -3.90 -7.70 15.27
C PHE A 63 -3.31 -6.31 15.01
N ASN A 64 -2.66 -6.17 13.85
CA ASN A 64 -2.19 -4.89 13.33
C ASN A 64 -2.98 -4.54 12.08
N PHE A 65 -3.36 -3.27 11.95
CA PHE A 65 -4.01 -2.75 10.75
C PHE A 65 -3.30 -1.50 10.22
N PRO A 66 -3.32 -1.26 8.90
CA PRO A 66 -2.77 -0.03 8.34
C PRO A 66 -3.62 1.16 8.79
N ASP A 67 -2.99 2.13 9.45
CA ASP A 67 -3.64 3.34 9.96
C ASP A 67 -3.40 4.50 9.00
N ASP A 68 -4.33 4.68 8.06
CA ASP A 68 -4.25 5.72 7.03
C ASP A 68 -4.32 7.14 7.60
N GLU A 69 -5.05 7.34 8.71
CA GLU A 69 -5.15 8.64 9.38
C GLU A 69 -3.81 9.02 10.00
N LYS A 70 -3.21 8.10 10.76
CA LYS A 70 -1.88 8.30 11.36
C LYS A 70 -0.80 8.47 10.29
N THR A 71 -0.89 7.71 9.19
CA THR A 71 0.01 7.85 8.04
C THR A 71 -0.15 9.22 7.38
N THR A 72 -1.38 9.67 7.17
CA THR A 72 -1.69 10.98 6.56
C THR A 72 -1.24 12.13 7.46
N TYR A 73 -1.47 12.03 8.77
CA TYR A 73 -0.96 12.99 9.74
C TYR A 73 0.56 13.07 9.71
N LEU A 74 1.25 11.92 9.67
CA LEU A 74 2.71 11.89 9.56
C LEU A 74 3.20 12.50 8.25
N ARG A 75 2.50 12.24 7.13
CA ARG A 75 2.78 12.89 5.84
C ARG A 75 2.67 14.40 5.96
N TYR A 76 1.58 14.90 6.55
CA TYR A 76 1.37 16.33 6.78
C TYR A 76 2.41 16.96 7.71
N ASP A 77 2.74 16.33 8.84
CA ASP A 77 3.78 16.82 9.77
C ASP A 77 5.16 16.91 9.09
N LYS A 78 5.51 15.95 8.25
CA LYS A 78 6.79 15.97 7.52
C LYS A 78 6.81 16.99 6.40
N THR A 79 5.72 17.19 5.68
CA THR A 79 5.68 18.10 4.52
C THR A 79 5.44 19.55 4.90
N SER A 80 4.75 19.81 6.02
CA SER A 80 4.59 21.15 6.57
C SER A 80 5.91 21.75 7.04
N LYS A 81 6.89 20.91 7.41
CA LYS A 81 8.26 21.32 7.74
C LYS A 81 9.08 21.78 6.53
N ILE A 82 8.58 21.58 5.30
CA ILE A 82 9.22 22.06 4.08
C ILE A 82 8.77 23.50 3.84
N ASN A 83 9.70 24.43 4.01
CA ASN A 83 9.47 25.84 3.76
C ASN A 83 9.46 26.14 2.25
N TYR A 84 9.31 27.42 1.89
CA TYR A 84 9.41 27.86 0.52
C TYR A 84 10.79 27.62 -0.06
N ILE A 85 10.80 27.32 -1.36
CA ILE A 85 12.01 27.24 -2.17
C ILE A 85 12.00 28.47 -3.05
N TYR A 86 13.11 29.19 -3.07
CA TYR A 86 13.26 30.41 -3.84
C TYR A 86 14.27 30.21 -4.97
N TYR A 87 14.14 31.03 -6.00
CA TYR A 87 15.07 31.16 -7.11
C TYR A 87 15.24 32.63 -7.48
N ILE A 88 16.33 32.96 -8.17
CA ILE A 88 16.57 34.32 -8.67
C ILE A 88 15.64 34.57 -9.86
N ASP A 89 14.98 35.73 -9.89
CA ASP A 89 14.18 36.16 -11.03
C ASP A 89 15.04 36.18 -12.31
N GLU A 90 14.67 35.33 -13.27
CA GLU A 90 15.38 35.16 -14.53
C GLU A 90 15.53 36.49 -15.29
N LYS A 91 14.52 37.36 -15.23
CA LYS A 91 14.58 38.67 -15.90
C LYS A 91 15.67 39.56 -15.31
N LYS A 92 15.89 39.49 -13.99
CA LYS A 92 16.92 40.27 -13.29
C LYS A 92 18.33 39.72 -13.57
N ALA A 93 18.48 38.40 -13.60
CA ALA A 93 19.74 37.77 -13.98
C ALA A 93 20.14 38.11 -15.42
N LYS A 94 19.23 37.95 -16.38
CA LYS A 94 19.45 38.31 -17.80
C LYS A 94 19.74 39.80 -17.97
N GLN A 95 18.99 40.67 -17.28
CA GLN A 95 19.26 42.11 -17.31
C GLN A 95 20.64 42.47 -16.77
N SER A 96 21.08 41.82 -15.68
CA SER A 96 22.42 41.97 -15.13
C SER A 96 23.49 41.55 -16.15
N ARG A 97 23.25 40.43 -16.85
CA ARG A 97 24.15 39.92 -17.89
C ARG A 97 24.26 40.87 -19.09
N SER A 98 23.15 41.36 -19.62
CA SER A 98 23.16 42.30 -20.75
C SER A 98 23.83 43.63 -20.40
N ARG A 99 23.67 44.09 -19.15
CA ARG A 99 24.38 45.28 -18.66
C ARG A 99 25.88 45.03 -18.55
N PHE A 100 26.28 43.83 -18.11
CA PHE A 100 27.69 43.46 -18.05
C PHE A 100 28.33 43.45 -19.44
N GLU A 101 27.64 42.86 -20.41
CA GLU A 101 28.10 42.85 -21.81
C GLU A 101 28.29 44.27 -22.35
N LYS A 102 27.27 45.13 -22.17
CA LYS A 102 27.36 46.52 -22.57
C LYS A 102 28.51 47.25 -21.86
N TYR A 103 28.72 46.99 -20.57
CA TYR A 103 29.82 47.55 -19.80
C TYR A 103 31.19 47.17 -20.39
N LEU A 104 31.37 45.92 -20.81
CA LEU A 104 32.60 45.46 -21.47
C LEU A 104 32.83 46.16 -22.81
N ILE A 105 31.78 46.36 -23.62
CA ILE A 105 31.87 47.07 -24.91
C ILE A 105 32.25 48.54 -24.70
N ASP A 106 31.60 49.20 -23.73
CA ASP A 106 31.80 50.62 -23.45
C ASP A 106 33.18 50.90 -22.80
N ASN A 107 33.80 49.92 -22.13
CA ASN A 107 35.04 50.08 -21.37
C ASN A 107 36.11 49.01 -21.72
N PRO A 108 36.78 49.08 -22.87
CA PRO A 108 37.71 48.04 -23.35
C PRO A 108 38.97 47.84 -22.48
N LYS A 109 39.20 48.71 -21.48
CA LYS A 109 40.29 48.60 -20.49
C LYS A 109 39.74 48.25 -19.11
N TRP A 110 39.01 47.14 -19.01
CA TRP A 110 38.39 46.67 -17.76
C TRP A 110 39.36 46.10 -16.72
N GLY A 111 40.68 46.21 -16.93
CA GLY A 111 41.69 45.97 -15.89
C GLY A 111 42.08 44.50 -15.67
N VAL A 112 41.77 43.61 -16.62
CA VAL A 112 42.05 42.17 -16.52
C VAL A 112 42.73 41.69 -17.81
N SER A 113 43.71 40.79 -17.70
CA SER A 113 44.54 40.29 -18.82
C SER A 113 43.85 39.27 -19.74
N VAL A 114 42.55 39.03 -19.58
CA VAL A 114 41.79 38.01 -20.31
C VAL A 114 41.05 38.62 -21.50
N SER A 115 40.94 37.86 -22.59
CA SER A 115 40.21 38.29 -23.80
C SER A 115 38.72 38.51 -23.52
N TYR A 116 38.11 39.41 -24.29
CA TYR A 116 36.68 39.72 -24.22
C TYR A 116 35.83 38.44 -24.27
N GLU A 117 36.10 37.58 -25.26
CA GLU A 117 35.36 36.33 -25.49
C GLU A 117 35.35 35.43 -24.25
N LYS A 118 36.51 35.22 -23.62
CA LYS A 118 36.63 34.38 -22.43
C LYS A 118 35.91 34.97 -21.22
N ILE A 119 36.00 36.29 -21.01
CA ILE A 119 35.27 36.95 -19.91
C ILE A 119 33.76 36.83 -20.13
N ASN A 120 33.33 36.99 -21.37
CA ASN A 120 31.93 36.87 -21.77
C ASN A 120 31.42 35.44 -21.51
N ASP A 121 32.19 34.42 -21.90
CA ASP A 121 31.87 33.01 -21.62
C ASP A 121 31.78 32.73 -20.12
N TYR A 122 32.71 33.26 -19.32
CA TYR A 122 32.66 33.12 -17.86
C TYR A 122 31.45 33.81 -17.24
N ALA A 123 31.02 34.96 -17.79
CA ALA A 123 29.82 35.64 -17.34
C ALA A 123 28.55 34.87 -17.72
N ASP A 124 28.50 34.21 -18.87
CA ASP A 124 27.40 33.31 -19.26
C ASP A 124 27.32 32.10 -18.33
N LEU A 125 28.45 31.48 -18.01
CA LEU A 125 28.50 30.40 -17.01
C LEU A 125 28.04 30.89 -15.64
N PHE A 126 28.47 32.07 -15.22
CA PHE A 126 28.07 32.65 -13.94
C PHE A 126 26.56 32.94 -13.88
N GLU A 127 25.98 33.48 -14.96
CA GLU A 127 24.52 33.65 -15.08
C GLU A 127 23.80 32.31 -14.97
N ASN A 128 24.29 31.28 -15.68
CA ASN A 128 23.70 29.95 -15.62
C ASN A 128 23.73 29.36 -14.20
N ILE A 129 24.83 29.56 -13.46
CA ILE A 129 24.94 29.13 -12.05
C ILE A 129 23.95 29.92 -11.18
N LEU A 130 23.80 31.23 -11.38
CA LEU A 130 22.80 32.06 -10.69
C LEU A 130 21.37 31.54 -10.93
N LEU A 131 21.02 31.26 -12.18
CA LEU A 131 19.70 30.76 -12.57
C LEU A 131 19.41 29.35 -12.05
N LYS A 132 20.43 28.49 -11.98
CA LYS A 132 20.32 27.13 -11.41
C LYS A 132 20.25 27.13 -9.89
N SER A 133 20.74 28.17 -9.22
CA SER A 133 20.74 28.26 -7.76
C SER A 133 19.32 28.28 -7.20
N ARG A 134 19.11 27.54 -6.11
CA ARG A 134 17.88 27.49 -5.33
C ARG A 134 18.19 27.78 -3.88
N PHE A 135 17.23 28.39 -3.20
CA PHE A 135 17.40 28.82 -1.81
C PHE A 135 16.27 28.28 -0.97
N SER A 136 16.59 27.77 0.21
CA SER A 136 15.59 27.36 1.20
C SER A 136 16.22 27.40 2.58
N ASP A 137 15.44 27.20 3.63
CA ASP A 137 15.99 27.15 4.98
C ASP A 137 16.83 25.88 5.19
N ALA A 138 17.74 25.93 6.17
CA ALA A 138 18.63 24.82 6.48
C ALA A 138 17.88 23.54 6.87
N ARG A 139 16.68 23.63 7.47
CA ARG A 139 15.89 22.46 7.89
C ARG A 139 15.31 21.76 6.67
N THR A 140 14.78 22.50 5.69
CA THR A 140 14.33 21.93 4.41
C THR A 140 15.45 21.23 3.67
N ILE A 141 16.63 21.84 3.55
CA ILE A 141 17.79 21.23 2.88
C ILE A 141 18.23 19.94 3.60
N LYS A 142 18.26 19.94 4.94
CA LYS A 142 18.56 18.74 5.72
C LYS A 142 17.53 17.63 5.47
N LEU A 143 16.25 17.98 5.37
CA LEU A 143 15.17 17.03 5.08
C LEU A 143 15.29 16.44 3.67
N MET A 144 15.65 17.28 2.68
CA MET A 144 15.93 16.84 1.31
C MET A 144 17.09 15.86 1.25
N LYS A 145 18.21 16.17 1.93
CA LYS A 145 19.38 15.27 2.05
C LYS A 145 18.98 13.92 2.64
N LYS A 146 18.21 13.92 3.74
CA LYS A 146 17.73 12.68 4.38
C LYS A 146 16.88 11.81 3.43
N ASN A 147 16.19 12.44 2.48
CA ASN A 147 15.35 11.79 1.48
C ASN A 147 16.07 11.54 0.15
N ARG A 148 17.41 11.65 0.10
CA ARG A 148 18.23 11.42 -1.10
C ARG A 148 17.87 12.32 -2.29
N ILE A 149 17.36 13.52 -2.02
CA ILE A 149 17.12 14.54 -3.05
C ILE A 149 18.43 15.30 -3.26
N ASP A 150 18.82 15.52 -4.52
CA ASP A 150 20.01 16.32 -4.82
C ASP A 150 19.83 17.76 -4.34
N VAL A 151 20.84 18.23 -3.62
CA VAL A 151 20.92 19.56 -3.00
C VAL A 151 22.15 20.35 -3.46
N SER A 152 22.86 19.86 -4.48
CA SER A 152 24.05 20.51 -5.06
C SER A 152 23.83 22.00 -5.37
N ASN A 153 22.62 22.32 -5.85
CA ASN A 153 22.21 23.67 -6.22
C ASN A 153 21.40 24.41 -5.16
N TYR A 154 21.26 23.85 -3.96
CA TYR A 154 20.48 24.42 -2.88
C TYR A 154 21.38 25.08 -1.84
N LEU A 155 20.98 26.29 -1.43
CA LEU A 155 21.71 27.10 -0.47
C LEU A 155 20.81 27.50 0.68
N ALA A 156 21.35 27.38 1.88
CA ALA A 156 20.64 27.71 3.10
C ALA A 156 20.47 29.23 3.21
N LEU A 157 19.23 29.68 3.36
CA LEU A 157 18.88 31.07 3.53
C LEU A 157 18.21 31.26 4.89
N ASN A 158 18.74 32.19 5.71
CA ASN A 158 18.14 32.54 6.98
C ASN A 158 17.14 33.68 6.77
N LEU A 159 15.84 33.35 6.73
CA LEU A 159 14.75 34.31 6.54
C LEU A 159 14.25 34.94 7.84
N GLU A 160 14.85 34.64 9.00
CA GLU A 160 14.24 34.95 10.30
C GLU A 160 14.01 36.46 10.55
N ASN A 161 14.70 37.38 9.85
CA ASN A 161 14.62 38.82 10.15
C ASN A 161 14.35 39.76 8.96
N ASN A 162 14.41 39.32 7.70
CA ASN A 162 14.29 40.24 6.56
C ASN A 162 13.07 39.93 5.71
N LYS A 163 12.10 40.85 5.71
CA LYS A 163 10.99 40.90 4.74
C LYS A 163 11.47 41.17 3.31
N GLU A 164 12.71 41.61 3.15
CA GLU A 164 13.31 41.87 1.86
C GLU A 164 14.04 40.65 1.33
N SER A 165 13.62 40.22 0.13
CA SER A 165 14.10 39.09 -0.66
C SER A 165 15.53 39.27 -1.19
N SER A 166 16.45 39.76 -0.36
CA SER A 166 17.85 39.98 -0.71
C SER A 166 18.69 38.71 -0.53
N LEU A 167 19.74 38.59 -1.33
CA LEU A 167 20.67 37.47 -1.25
C LEU A 167 21.50 37.54 0.05
N PRO A 168 21.79 36.40 0.70
CA PRO A 168 22.55 36.39 1.94
C PRO A 168 23.99 36.85 1.74
N LYS A 169 24.57 37.50 2.77
CA LYS A 169 25.98 37.90 2.79
C LYS A 169 26.87 36.66 2.59
N GLY A 170 27.80 36.71 1.64
CA GLY A 170 28.67 35.58 1.30
C GLY A 170 28.10 34.62 0.24
N TYR A 171 26.91 34.86 -0.30
CA TYR A 171 26.37 34.04 -1.40
C TYR A 171 27.32 33.93 -2.60
N PHE A 172 27.85 35.08 -3.03
CA PHE A 172 28.72 35.17 -4.19
C PHE A 172 30.04 34.41 -4.01
N SER A 173 30.53 34.20 -2.78
CA SER A 173 31.73 33.39 -2.54
C SER A 173 31.47 31.89 -2.64
N ILE A 174 30.21 31.45 -2.53
CA ILE A 174 29.84 30.06 -2.81
C ILE A 174 29.70 29.86 -4.32
N LEU A 175 29.12 30.83 -5.02
CA LEU A 175 29.03 30.79 -6.47
C LEU A 175 30.38 30.84 -7.15
N SER A 176 31.31 31.64 -6.63
CA SER A 176 32.67 31.71 -7.16
C SER A 176 33.36 30.35 -7.14
N LYS A 177 33.23 29.61 -6.03
CA LYS A 177 33.76 28.25 -5.91
C LYS A 177 33.12 27.29 -6.91
N LYS A 178 31.84 27.47 -7.24
CA LYS A 178 31.17 26.67 -8.28
C LYS A 178 31.70 27.00 -9.67
N LEU A 179 31.88 28.29 -9.98
CA LEU A 179 32.45 28.71 -11.27
C LEU A 179 33.87 28.17 -11.45
N VAL A 180 34.70 28.25 -10.41
CA VAL A 180 36.07 27.68 -10.40
C VAL A 180 36.05 26.16 -10.59
N ALA A 181 35.03 25.47 -10.10
CA ALA A 181 34.89 24.03 -10.30
C ALA A 181 34.42 23.64 -11.72
N GLU A 182 33.71 24.52 -12.42
CA GLU A 182 33.25 24.30 -13.79
C GLU A 182 34.27 24.77 -14.85
N VAL A 183 35.17 25.68 -14.50
CA VAL A 183 36.14 26.30 -15.42
C VAL A 183 37.57 26.03 -14.96
N GLU A 184 38.35 25.34 -15.78
CA GLU A 184 39.79 25.16 -15.56
C GLU A 184 40.54 26.49 -15.78
N ASN A 185 41.40 26.86 -14.81
CA ASN A 185 42.36 27.97 -14.90
C ASN A 185 41.78 29.40 -15.02
N ILE A 186 40.66 29.71 -14.34
CA ILE A 186 40.22 31.11 -14.20
C ILE A 186 41.16 31.89 -13.25
N SER A 187 41.65 33.06 -13.68
CA SER A 187 42.48 33.90 -12.81
C SER A 187 41.65 34.56 -11.71
N GLU A 188 42.22 34.71 -10.51
CA GLU A 188 41.53 35.29 -9.36
C GLU A 188 41.05 36.73 -9.64
N GLU A 189 41.84 37.50 -10.40
CA GLU A 189 41.48 38.85 -10.85
C GLU A 189 40.21 38.85 -11.72
N THR A 190 40.11 37.91 -12.67
CA THR A 190 38.95 37.79 -13.56
C THR A 190 37.70 37.39 -12.78
N LEU A 191 37.87 36.41 -11.89
CA LEU A 191 36.80 35.92 -11.04
C LEU A 191 36.27 37.05 -10.14
N ASN A 192 37.16 37.79 -9.48
CA ASN A 192 36.79 38.91 -8.62
C ASN A 192 36.12 40.04 -9.40
N PHE A 193 36.58 40.33 -10.63
CA PHE A 193 35.96 41.31 -11.51
C PHE A 193 34.51 40.94 -11.84
N ILE A 194 34.25 39.70 -12.30
CA ILE A 194 32.89 39.22 -12.61
C ILE A 194 32.02 39.25 -11.36
N ILE A 195 32.50 38.70 -10.24
CA ILE A 195 31.73 38.64 -8.99
C ILE A 195 31.37 40.04 -8.50
N THR A 196 32.32 40.96 -8.50
CA THR A 196 32.11 42.32 -8.01
C THR A 196 31.00 43.00 -8.80
N TYR A 197 31.04 42.88 -10.14
CA TYR A 197 29.99 43.42 -10.99
C TYR A 197 28.62 42.83 -10.70
N PHE A 198 28.50 41.50 -10.66
CA PHE A 198 27.21 40.86 -10.40
C PHE A 198 26.72 41.15 -8.97
N LYS A 199 27.61 41.23 -7.99
CA LYS A 199 27.27 41.51 -6.58
C LYS A 199 26.60 42.87 -6.36
N GLU A 200 26.90 43.87 -7.19
CA GLU A 200 26.30 45.20 -7.10
C GLU A 200 24.84 45.24 -7.60
N ASN A 201 24.36 44.18 -8.25
CA ASN A 201 23.00 44.12 -8.76
C ASN A 201 21.99 43.65 -7.71
N ASN A 202 20.80 44.26 -7.72
CA ASN A 202 19.69 43.89 -6.86
C ASN A 202 18.89 42.73 -7.46
N TYR A 203 19.18 41.50 -7.02
CA TYR A 203 18.42 40.32 -7.38
C TYR A 203 17.19 40.15 -6.48
N SER A 204 16.02 39.99 -7.09
CA SER A 204 14.79 39.62 -6.39
C SER A 204 14.61 38.10 -6.40
N LEU A 205 14.32 37.52 -5.24
CA LEU A 205 13.96 36.12 -5.12
C LEU A 205 12.47 35.91 -5.36
N ARG A 206 12.12 34.84 -6.08
CA ARG A 206 10.74 34.39 -6.32
C ARG A 206 10.54 32.97 -5.78
N VAL A 207 9.31 32.64 -5.38
CA VAL A 207 8.96 31.31 -4.88
C VAL A 207 8.77 30.33 -6.05
N ASP A 208 9.45 29.18 -5.99
CA ASP A 208 9.32 28.06 -6.93
C ASP A 208 8.32 27.02 -6.40
N TYR A 209 7.03 27.29 -6.61
CA TYR A 209 5.95 26.39 -6.18
C TYR A 209 6.03 25.00 -6.85
N LEU A 210 6.54 24.93 -8.08
CA LEU A 210 6.62 23.68 -8.83
C LEU A 210 7.67 22.75 -8.22
N THR A 211 8.88 23.27 -7.97
CA THR A 211 9.96 22.51 -7.33
C THR A 211 9.59 22.15 -5.90
N GLN A 212 8.96 23.06 -5.16
CA GLN A 212 8.46 22.78 -3.80
C GLN A 212 7.43 21.64 -3.80
N SER A 213 6.45 21.66 -4.72
CA SER A 213 5.44 20.60 -4.85
C SER A 213 6.08 19.25 -5.21
N LYS A 214 7.05 19.26 -6.14
CA LYS A 214 7.80 18.04 -6.51
C LYS A 214 8.53 17.44 -5.30
N ILE A 215 9.22 18.27 -4.52
CA ILE A 215 9.95 17.83 -3.32
C ILE A 215 8.99 17.30 -2.26
N LYS A 216 7.87 17.99 -2.01
CA LYS A 216 6.82 17.51 -1.10
C LYS A 216 6.33 16.12 -1.50
N LYS A 217 6.00 15.90 -2.78
CA LYS A 217 5.56 14.59 -3.30
C LYS A 217 6.62 13.49 -3.15
N ILE A 218 7.89 13.79 -3.40
CA ILE A 218 8.97 12.81 -3.22
C ILE A 218 9.07 12.41 -1.74
N ILE A 219 9.01 13.38 -0.83
CA ILE A 219 9.07 13.14 0.61
C ILE A 219 7.84 12.36 1.09
N GLU A 220 6.64 12.70 0.61
CA GLU A 220 5.39 11.97 0.92
C GLU A 220 5.45 10.50 0.54
N LYS A 221 6.01 10.19 -0.64
CA LYS A 221 6.17 8.82 -1.13
C LYS A 221 7.15 7.99 -0.31
N ASN A 222 8.14 8.63 0.31
CA ASN A 222 9.12 7.96 1.16
C ASN A 222 8.60 7.67 2.58
N ILE A 223 7.41 8.16 2.94
CA ILE A 223 6.82 7.94 4.27
C ILE A 223 6.11 6.58 4.29
N SER A 224 6.65 5.67 5.10
CA SER A 224 6.11 4.32 5.27
C SER A 224 4.72 4.33 5.90
N GLN A 225 3.88 3.41 5.45
CA GLN A 225 2.58 3.13 6.05
C GLN A 225 2.75 2.87 7.55
N GLN A 226 1.98 3.56 8.37
CA GLN A 226 1.92 3.34 9.80
C GLN A 226 0.89 2.26 10.12
N TYR A 227 1.20 1.47 11.13
CA TYR A 227 0.31 0.43 11.64
C TYR A 227 -0.07 0.75 13.07
N THR A 228 -1.30 0.42 13.43
CA THR A 228 -1.81 0.50 14.79
C THR A 228 -2.14 -0.90 15.26
N HIS A 229 -1.72 -1.21 16.49
CA HIS A 229 -1.98 -2.48 17.15
C HIS A 229 -3.30 -2.40 17.91
N VAL A 230 -4.07 -3.48 17.85
CA VAL A 230 -5.32 -3.66 18.60
C VAL A 230 -5.17 -4.94 19.39
N ASN A 231 -5.40 -4.85 20.71
CA ASN A 231 -5.30 -5.99 21.60
C ASN A 231 -6.61 -6.79 21.63
N GLU A 232 -6.53 -8.05 22.04
CA GLU A 232 -7.67 -8.90 22.36
C GLU A 232 -8.51 -8.25 23.49
N GLY A 233 -9.82 -8.22 23.29
CA GLY A 233 -10.79 -7.56 24.16
C GLY A 233 -10.96 -6.05 23.92
N GLU A 234 -10.15 -5.42 23.07
CA GLU A 234 -10.24 -3.99 22.80
C GLU A 234 -11.49 -3.63 21.99
N LEU A 235 -12.10 -2.48 22.31
CA LEU A 235 -13.30 -2.00 21.64
C LEU A 235 -12.96 -1.47 20.24
N ILE A 236 -13.54 -2.10 19.21
CA ILE A 236 -13.39 -1.68 17.81
C ILE A 236 -14.51 -0.71 17.42
N ILE A 237 -15.76 -1.02 17.79
CA ILE A 237 -16.93 -0.19 17.47
C ILE A 237 -17.89 -0.18 18.66
N ALA A 238 -18.29 0.99 19.12
CA ALA A 238 -19.31 1.16 20.14
C ALA A 238 -20.73 1.03 19.56
N LYS A 239 -21.70 0.70 20.43
CA LYS A 239 -23.11 0.71 20.04
C LYS A 239 -23.54 2.12 19.62
N ASN A 240 -24.28 2.22 18.52
CA ASN A 240 -24.73 3.46 17.87
C ASN A 240 -23.58 4.37 17.39
N GLU A 241 -22.36 3.84 17.29
CA GLU A 241 -21.26 4.57 16.65
C GLU A 241 -21.38 4.49 15.13
N LYS A 242 -21.03 5.58 14.45
CA LYS A 242 -21.00 5.63 12.99
C LYS A 242 -19.81 4.84 12.46
N VAL A 243 -20.07 3.89 11.57
CA VAL A 243 -19.04 3.04 10.97
C VAL A 243 -18.20 3.86 9.99
N THR A 244 -16.90 3.96 10.27
CA THR A 244 -15.92 4.70 9.46
C THR A 244 -15.13 3.75 8.55
N SER A 245 -14.38 4.30 7.60
CA SER A 245 -13.45 3.51 6.77
C SER A 245 -12.38 2.81 7.63
N ARG A 246 -11.93 3.46 8.71
CA ARG A 246 -11.02 2.88 9.71
C ARG A 246 -11.58 1.59 10.31
N HIS A 247 -12.86 1.59 10.70
CA HIS A 247 -13.51 0.39 11.23
C HIS A 247 -13.54 -0.75 10.22
N ILE A 248 -13.80 -0.48 8.94
CA ILE A 248 -13.80 -1.50 7.89
C ILE A 248 -12.40 -2.10 7.73
N VAL A 249 -11.35 -1.28 7.70
CA VAL A 249 -9.96 -1.75 7.60
C VAL A 249 -9.57 -2.57 8.83
N MET A 250 -9.97 -2.15 10.03
CA MET A 250 -9.77 -2.91 11.26
C MET A 250 -10.46 -4.28 11.19
N LEU A 251 -11.71 -4.32 10.75
CA LEU A 251 -12.49 -5.56 10.58
C LEU A 251 -11.85 -6.54 9.59
N GLN A 252 -11.33 -6.02 8.48
CA GLN A 252 -10.61 -6.82 7.48
C GLN A 252 -9.31 -7.38 8.06
N ALA A 253 -8.52 -6.57 8.75
CA ALA A 253 -7.30 -7.01 9.42
C ALA A 253 -7.59 -8.04 10.52
N MET A 254 -8.65 -7.82 11.30
CA MET A 254 -9.15 -8.75 12.31
C MET A 254 -9.57 -10.08 11.69
N LYS A 255 -10.30 -10.08 10.56
CA LYS A 255 -10.67 -11.29 9.83
C LYS A 255 -9.44 -12.11 9.44
N VAL A 256 -8.40 -11.45 8.93
CA VAL A 256 -7.12 -12.08 8.56
C VAL A 256 -6.42 -12.65 9.79
N ALA A 257 -6.40 -11.91 10.90
CA ALA A 257 -5.78 -12.36 12.15
C ALA A 257 -6.51 -13.57 12.75
N ILE A 258 -7.85 -13.56 12.79
CA ILE A 258 -8.66 -14.71 13.22
C ILE A 258 -8.38 -15.91 12.32
N SER A 259 -8.35 -15.71 11.00
CA SER A 259 -8.05 -16.79 10.05
C SER A 259 -6.64 -17.37 10.21
N LYS A 260 -5.68 -16.59 10.70
CA LYS A 260 -4.33 -17.07 11.01
C LYS A 260 -4.26 -17.79 12.36
N LYS A 261 -5.02 -17.31 13.36
CA LYS A 261 -5.10 -17.94 14.69
C LYS A 261 -5.80 -19.29 14.63
N ILE A 262 -6.83 -19.42 13.78
CA ILE A 262 -7.48 -20.71 13.50
C ILE A 262 -6.53 -21.55 12.65
N ASN A 263 -5.79 -22.45 13.29
CA ASN A 263 -5.01 -23.45 12.57
C ASN A 263 -5.97 -24.50 12.01
N LEU A 264 -6.43 -24.31 10.77
CA LEU A 264 -7.34 -25.25 10.11
C LEU A 264 -6.78 -26.68 10.08
N PHE A 265 -5.46 -26.84 10.10
CA PHE A 265 -4.79 -28.13 10.09
C PHE A 265 -4.53 -28.73 11.48
N GLU A 266 -5.09 -28.16 12.54
CA GLU A 266 -5.04 -28.82 13.84
C GLU A 266 -5.74 -30.20 13.78
N PRO A 267 -5.07 -31.28 14.25
CA PRO A 267 -5.65 -32.62 14.22
C PRO A 267 -7.01 -32.72 14.91
N SER A 268 -7.24 -31.95 15.97
CA SER A 268 -8.51 -31.87 16.70
C SER A 268 -9.64 -31.31 15.83
N VAL A 269 -9.37 -30.24 15.06
CA VAL A 269 -10.33 -29.61 14.15
C VAL A 269 -10.67 -30.54 12.99
N ILE A 270 -9.65 -31.22 12.42
CA ILE A 270 -9.85 -32.21 11.36
C ILE A 270 -10.73 -33.36 11.89
N LEU A 271 -10.38 -33.93 13.05
CA LEU A 271 -11.11 -35.05 13.64
C LEU A 271 -12.55 -34.67 14.02
N GLY A 272 -12.78 -33.47 14.55
CA GLY A 272 -14.11 -32.95 14.80
C GLY A 272 -14.98 -32.85 13.54
N ASN A 273 -14.42 -32.37 12.42
CA ASN A 273 -15.13 -32.30 11.14
C ASN A 273 -15.40 -33.69 10.54
N ILE A 274 -14.44 -34.62 10.66
CA ILE A 274 -14.59 -36.02 10.25
C ILE A 274 -15.70 -36.70 11.05
N LEU A 275 -15.73 -36.49 12.38
CA LEU A 275 -16.77 -37.04 13.25
C LEU A 275 -18.15 -36.45 12.93
N TYR A 276 -18.23 -35.13 12.76
CA TYR A 276 -19.48 -34.45 12.42
C TYR A 276 -20.05 -34.91 11.08
N SER A 277 -19.19 -35.01 10.05
CA SER A 277 -19.59 -35.51 8.72
C SER A 277 -20.01 -36.98 8.75
N PHE A 278 -19.35 -37.80 9.57
CA PHE A 278 -19.73 -39.21 9.77
C PHE A 278 -21.12 -39.33 10.41
N ILE A 279 -21.39 -38.57 11.49
CA ILE A 279 -22.70 -38.55 12.16
C ILE A 279 -23.80 -38.15 11.17
N PHE A 280 -23.55 -37.10 10.36
CA PHE A 280 -24.52 -36.63 9.38
C PHE A 280 -24.85 -37.69 8.33
N ILE A 281 -23.84 -38.38 7.79
CA ILE A 281 -24.06 -39.44 6.81
C ILE A 281 -24.75 -40.64 7.42
N PHE A 282 -24.41 -41.00 8.66
CA PHE A 282 -25.11 -42.04 9.38
C PHE A 282 -26.60 -41.74 9.52
N LEU A 283 -26.95 -40.50 9.91
CA LEU A 283 -28.34 -40.04 9.98
C LEU A 283 -29.02 -40.05 8.60
N MET A 284 -28.32 -39.63 7.54
CA MET A 284 -28.84 -39.64 6.18
C MET A 284 -29.12 -41.06 5.68
N ILE A 285 -28.22 -42.02 5.93
CA ILE A 285 -28.43 -43.45 5.62
C ILE A 285 -29.61 -43.99 6.41
N PHE A 286 -29.72 -43.64 7.70
CA PHE A 286 -30.82 -44.09 8.55
C PHE A 286 -32.17 -43.54 8.06
N TYR A 287 -32.22 -42.25 7.71
CA TYR A 287 -33.38 -41.60 7.13
C TYR A 287 -33.80 -42.27 5.80
N LEU A 288 -32.88 -42.46 4.86
CA LEU A 288 -33.18 -43.13 3.59
C LEU A 288 -33.64 -44.58 3.81
N LYS A 289 -33.14 -45.27 4.84
CA LYS A 289 -33.55 -46.65 5.14
C LYS A 289 -34.99 -46.74 5.60
N ILE A 290 -35.48 -45.73 6.32
CA ILE A 290 -36.84 -45.69 6.84
C ILE A 290 -37.81 -45.18 5.78
N GLU A 291 -37.52 -44.02 5.21
CA GLU A 291 -38.48 -43.29 4.37
C GLU A 291 -38.41 -43.70 2.90
N GLN A 292 -37.23 -44.06 2.38
CA GLN A 292 -37.01 -44.29 0.95
C GLN A 292 -36.08 -45.49 0.67
N PRO A 293 -36.44 -46.70 1.13
CA PRO A 293 -35.58 -47.88 1.02
C PRO A 293 -35.26 -48.26 -0.43
N GLU A 294 -36.11 -47.89 -1.39
CA GLU A 294 -35.91 -48.10 -2.82
C GLU A 294 -34.63 -47.42 -3.34
N ILE A 295 -34.35 -46.20 -2.84
CA ILE A 295 -33.16 -45.42 -3.19
C ILE A 295 -31.89 -46.12 -2.73
N LEU A 296 -31.87 -46.65 -1.50
CA LEU A 296 -30.73 -47.45 -1.00
C LEU A 296 -30.60 -48.80 -1.72
N GLY A 297 -31.72 -49.36 -2.19
CA GLY A 297 -31.76 -50.57 -2.99
C GLY A 297 -31.14 -50.39 -4.37
N SER A 298 -31.35 -49.25 -5.02
CA SER A 298 -30.93 -48.97 -6.40
C SER A 298 -29.63 -48.16 -6.47
N LEU A 299 -28.55 -48.77 -6.97
CA LEU A 299 -27.27 -48.08 -7.18
C LEU A 299 -27.42 -46.84 -8.09
N LYS A 300 -28.26 -46.94 -9.13
CA LYS A 300 -28.48 -45.85 -10.08
C LYS A 300 -29.12 -44.63 -9.42
N GLN A 301 -30.13 -44.83 -8.58
CA GLN A 301 -30.81 -43.74 -7.87
C GLN A 301 -29.90 -43.12 -6.82
N LEU A 302 -29.19 -43.95 -6.04
CA LEU A 302 -28.23 -43.48 -5.03
C LEU A 302 -27.10 -42.65 -5.68
N SER A 303 -26.51 -43.15 -6.77
CA SER A 303 -25.46 -42.45 -7.52
C SER A 303 -25.94 -41.10 -8.06
N LEU A 304 -27.15 -41.05 -8.62
CA LEU A 304 -27.75 -39.80 -9.11
C LEU A 304 -27.90 -38.77 -7.97
N ILE A 305 -28.44 -39.18 -6.82
CA ILE A 305 -28.61 -38.30 -5.66
C ILE A 305 -27.27 -37.81 -5.12
N CYS A 306 -26.31 -38.71 -4.93
CA CYS A 306 -24.96 -38.32 -4.49
C CYS A 306 -24.32 -37.34 -5.47
N THR A 307 -24.49 -37.54 -6.79
CA THR A 307 -23.96 -36.64 -7.81
C THR A 307 -24.62 -35.26 -7.74
N ILE A 308 -25.95 -35.20 -7.61
CA ILE A 308 -26.69 -33.95 -7.44
C ILE A 308 -26.20 -33.20 -6.20
N LEU A 309 -26.10 -33.88 -5.05
CA LEU A 309 -25.65 -33.26 -3.81
C LEU A 309 -24.21 -32.75 -3.90
N ILE A 310 -23.28 -33.55 -4.47
CA ILE A 310 -21.89 -33.12 -4.68
C ILE A 310 -21.84 -31.90 -5.59
N LEU A 311 -22.61 -31.90 -6.68
CA LEU A 311 -22.67 -30.77 -7.60
C LEU A 311 -23.20 -29.51 -6.89
N THR A 312 -24.26 -29.65 -6.08
CA THR A 312 -24.80 -28.55 -5.27
C THR A 312 -23.77 -28.03 -4.27
N PHE A 313 -23.01 -28.91 -3.62
CA PHE A 313 -21.92 -28.53 -2.72
C PHE A 313 -20.81 -27.74 -3.43
N VAL A 314 -20.41 -28.19 -4.62
CA VAL A 314 -19.42 -27.50 -5.45
C VAL A 314 -19.93 -26.12 -5.85
N PHE A 315 -21.18 -26.01 -6.34
CA PHE A 315 -21.78 -24.72 -6.68
C PHE A 315 -21.89 -23.79 -5.47
N ALA A 316 -22.32 -24.30 -4.31
CA ALA A 316 -22.39 -23.52 -3.08
C ALA A 316 -21.01 -22.96 -2.69
N LYS A 317 -19.94 -23.76 -2.83
CA LYS A 317 -18.57 -23.31 -2.54
C LYS A 317 -18.03 -22.31 -3.56
N ILE A 318 -18.33 -22.49 -4.85
CA ILE A 318 -17.99 -21.51 -5.89
C ILE A 318 -18.70 -20.19 -5.62
N MET A 319 -20.00 -20.22 -5.31
CA MET A 319 -20.78 -19.03 -4.97
C MET A 319 -20.25 -18.34 -3.71
N GLU A 320 -19.95 -19.10 -2.65
CA GLU A 320 -19.29 -18.57 -1.46
C GLU A 320 -17.99 -17.84 -1.82
N PHE A 321 -17.12 -18.48 -2.61
CA PHE A 321 -15.86 -17.89 -3.06
C PHE A 321 -16.05 -16.59 -3.88
N VAL A 322 -17.02 -16.57 -4.80
CA VAL A 322 -17.33 -15.39 -5.62
C VAL A 322 -17.87 -14.23 -4.77
N ILE A 323 -18.79 -14.53 -3.85
CA ILE A 323 -19.35 -13.52 -2.93
C ILE A 323 -18.25 -12.92 -2.06
N PHE A 324 -17.33 -13.74 -1.54
CA PHE A 324 -16.24 -13.24 -0.71
C PHE A 324 -15.17 -12.46 -1.47
N LYS A 325 -14.94 -12.75 -2.75
CA LYS A 325 -13.97 -12.03 -3.59
C LYS A 325 -14.53 -10.71 -4.14
N SER A 326 -15.85 -10.61 -4.30
CA SER A 326 -16.52 -9.37 -4.73
C SER A 326 -16.72 -8.42 -3.54
N SER A 327 -15.62 -7.81 -3.11
CA SER A 327 -15.62 -6.72 -2.13
C SER A 327 -16.40 -5.51 -2.66
N GLY A 328 -17.63 -5.30 -2.17
CA GLY A 328 -18.39 -4.07 -2.42
C GLY A 328 -19.90 -4.28 -2.45
N ALA A 329 -20.45 -4.66 -3.61
CA ALA A 329 -21.90 -4.55 -3.85
C ALA A 329 -22.71 -5.86 -3.73
N PHE A 330 -22.09 -7.03 -3.93
CA PHE A 330 -22.85 -8.30 -3.94
C PHE A 330 -23.13 -8.85 -2.54
N LEU A 331 -22.30 -8.51 -1.55
CA LEU A 331 -22.52 -8.88 -0.15
C LEU A 331 -23.76 -8.19 0.46
N GLU A 332 -24.16 -7.02 -0.06
CA GLU A 332 -25.34 -6.28 0.40
C GLU A 332 -26.65 -6.93 -0.06
N ILE A 333 -26.65 -7.60 -1.22
CA ILE A 333 -27.86 -8.17 -1.83
C ILE A 333 -28.14 -9.59 -1.30
N ILE A 334 -27.11 -10.35 -0.95
CA ILE A 334 -27.24 -11.75 -0.52
C ILE A 334 -26.98 -11.85 0.99
N GLN A 335 -27.95 -11.40 1.80
CA GLN A 335 -27.88 -11.45 3.27
C GLN A 335 -27.85 -12.88 3.84
N TYR A 336 -28.14 -13.92 3.04
CA TYR A 336 -28.13 -15.32 3.46
C TYR A 336 -27.54 -16.24 2.38
N PRO A 337 -26.23 -16.55 2.42
CA PRO A 337 -25.70 -17.68 1.67
C PRO A 337 -26.00 -18.94 2.49
N ILE A 338 -27.27 -19.29 2.64
CA ILE A 338 -27.66 -20.64 2.98
C ILE A 338 -28.37 -21.18 1.76
N ILE A 339 -27.58 -21.65 0.78
CA ILE A 339 -28.09 -22.58 -0.19
C ILE A 339 -28.22 -23.90 0.57
N VAL A 340 -29.33 -24.06 1.29
CA VAL A 340 -29.76 -25.38 1.80
C VAL A 340 -30.14 -26.17 0.56
N PRO A 341 -29.46 -27.29 0.23
CA PRO A 341 -30.05 -28.24 -0.69
C PRO A 341 -31.24 -28.85 0.05
N PHE A 342 -32.45 -28.59 -0.43
CA PHE A 342 -33.60 -29.44 -0.10
C PHE A 342 -33.47 -30.76 -0.83
#